data_AF-A0A4U7CQX0-F1
#
_entry.id   AF-A0A4U7CQX0-F1
#
_cell.length_a   1.000
_cell.length_b   1.000
_cell.length_c   1.000
_cell.angle_alpha   90.00
_cell.angle_beta   90.00
_cell.angle_gamma   90.00
#
_symmetry.space_group_name_H-M   'P 1'
#
loop_
_entity.id
_entity.type
_entity.pdbx_description
1 polymer ?
#
loop_
_entity_poly.entity_id
_entity_poly.type
_entity_poly.pdbx_seq_one_letter_code
_entity_poly.pdbx_strand_id
1 'polypeptide(L)'
;GCRFGVQDSTTCGIELEKMTWGTWTPHKVKMAASGCPRNCAEASIKDFGVVAIESGWELHVGGNGGVKVRATDVLCRVETIDEVKEYCAAFLQLYREEARYLERTAPWIERVGLSYVRDRVVEDPEDRRALAGRFHASQKQAQEDPWQFYSKNHQDKFEPLKRAG
;
A
#
# COMPACT_ATOMS: atom_id res chain seq x y z
N GLY A 1 -17.67 9.58 -11.10
CA GLY A 1 -16.72 9.74 -9.97
C GLY A 1 -17.27 10.71 -8.94
N CYS A 2 -16.66 10.76 -7.75
CA CYS A 2 -17.00 11.71 -6.68
C CYS A 2 -16.66 13.16 -7.09
N ARG A 3 -17.55 14.14 -6.84
CA ARG A 3 -17.32 15.56 -7.19
C ARG A 3 -16.17 16.24 -6.45
N PHE A 4 -15.69 15.64 -5.36
CA PHE A 4 -14.60 16.15 -4.55
C PHE A 4 -13.27 15.46 -4.85
N GLY A 5 -13.26 14.45 -5.73
CA GLY A 5 -12.05 13.73 -6.10
C GLY A 5 -11.07 14.65 -6.82
N VAL A 6 -9.83 14.68 -6.34
CA VAL A 6 -8.72 15.48 -6.91
C VAL A 6 -7.69 14.60 -7.63
N GLN A 7 -7.66 13.30 -7.35
CA GLN A 7 -6.83 12.31 -8.03
C GLN A 7 -7.59 10.99 -8.24
N ASP A 8 -7.10 10.15 -9.16
CA ASP A 8 -7.65 8.81 -9.41
C ASP A 8 -7.19 7.78 -8.35
N SER A 9 -7.90 7.76 -7.22
CA SER A 9 -7.65 6.77 -6.16
C SER A 9 -7.99 5.33 -6.56
N THR A 10 -8.82 5.13 -7.57
CA THR A 10 -9.18 3.77 -8.03
C THR A 10 -7.96 3.13 -8.69
N THR A 11 -7.32 3.84 -9.62
CA THR A 11 -6.08 3.38 -10.25
C THR A 11 -4.97 3.23 -9.22
N CYS A 12 -4.81 4.18 -8.30
CA CYS A 12 -3.82 4.07 -7.21
C CYS A 12 -4.05 2.81 -6.35
N GLY A 13 -5.29 2.52 -5.97
CA GLY A 13 -5.65 1.32 -5.20
C GLY A 13 -5.36 0.02 -5.95
N ILE A 14 -5.72 -0.05 -7.23
CA ILE A 14 -5.45 -1.21 -8.09
C ILE A 14 -3.95 -1.45 -8.24
N GLU A 15 -3.17 -0.39 -8.46
CA GLU A 15 -1.72 -0.49 -8.63
C GLU A 15 -1.01 -0.94 -7.34
N LEU A 16 -1.45 -0.43 -6.19
CA LEU A 16 -0.96 -0.88 -4.88
C LEU A 16 -1.31 -2.35 -4.62
N GLU A 17 -2.53 -2.77 -4.91
CA GLU A 17 -2.96 -4.16 -4.79
C GLU A 17 -2.10 -5.08 -5.68
N LYS A 18 -2.01 -4.80 -6.97
CA LYS A 18 -1.20 -5.58 -7.92
C LYS A 18 0.28 -5.64 -7.54
N MET A 19 0.81 -4.62 -6.88
CA MET A 19 2.20 -4.61 -6.43
C MET A 19 2.41 -5.51 -5.20
N THR A 20 1.43 -5.57 -4.30
CA THR A 20 1.57 -6.13 -2.94
C THR A 20 0.80 -7.43 -2.70
N TRP A 21 -0.04 -7.86 -3.64
CA TRP A 21 -0.75 -9.12 -3.51
C TRP A 21 0.24 -10.28 -3.35
N GLY A 22 -0.10 -11.25 -2.50
CA GLY A 22 0.78 -12.38 -2.19
C GLY A 22 1.99 -12.04 -1.29
N THR A 23 2.22 -10.78 -0.92
CA THR A 23 3.33 -10.41 -0.03
C THR A 23 3.17 -11.03 1.36
N TRP A 24 4.18 -11.78 1.81
CA TRP A 24 4.29 -12.16 3.22
C TRP A 24 4.69 -10.96 4.09
N THR A 25 3.96 -10.75 5.18
CA THR A 25 4.23 -9.70 6.17
C THR A 25 4.20 -10.28 7.59
N PRO A 26 4.93 -9.71 8.56
CA PRO A 26 4.96 -10.19 9.95
C PRO A 26 3.57 -10.29 10.62
N HIS A 27 2.63 -9.47 10.17
CA HIS A 27 1.21 -9.53 10.51
C HIS A 27 0.39 -8.84 9.41
N LYS A 28 -0.92 -9.17 9.28
CA LYS A 28 -1.90 -8.54 8.36
C LYS A 28 -1.74 -7.02 8.22
N VAL A 29 -1.51 -6.57 7.00
CA VAL A 29 -1.37 -5.16 6.59
C VAL A 29 -2.61 -4.72 5.82
N LYS A 30 -3.10 -3.50 6.08
CA LYS A 30 -4.19 -2.87 5.34
C LYS A 30 -3.68 -1.63 4.66
N MET A 31 -4.14 -1.40 3.44
CA MET A 31 -3.83 -0.21 2.66
C MET A 31 -5.12 0.43 2.18
N ALA A 32 -5.10 1.74 1.97
CA ALA A 32 -6.19 2.44 1.31
C ALA A 32 -5.68 3.66 0.56
N ALA A 33 -6.30 3.92 -0.59
CA ALA A 33 -6.13 5.15 -1.35
C ALA A 33 -7.45 5.94 -1.31
N SER A 34 -7.39 7.20 -0.92
CA SER A 34 -8.53 8.10 -0.91
C SER A 34 -8.34 9.21 -1.94
N GLY A 35 -9.32 9.42 -2.80
CA GLY A 35 -9.23 10.36 -3.92
C GLY A 35 -9.35 11.83 -3.53
N CYS A 36 -9.50 12.17 -2.25
CA CYS A 36 -9.46 13.54 -1.73
C CYS A 36 -9.25 13.59 -0.21
N PRO A 37 -8.98 14.77 0.37
CA PRO A 37 -8.75 14.93 1.81
C PRO A 37 -9.95 14.58 2.72
N ARG A 38 -11.15 14.37 2.14
CA ARG A 38 -12.32 13.85 2.88
C ARG A 38 -12.09 12.44 3.42
N ASN A 39 -11.09 11.72 2.90
CA ASN A 39 -10.61 10.46 3.46
C ASN A 39 -11.70 9.37 3.60
N CYS A 40 -12.61 9.27 2.62
CA CYS A 40 -13.71 8.29 2.60
C CYS A 40 -13.27 6.82 2.57
N ALA A 41 -11.98 6.54 2.38
CA ALA A 41 -11.41 5.19 2.43
C ALA A 41 -10.75 4.89 3.79
N GLU A 42 -10.89 5.82 4.75
CA GLU A 42 -10.27 5.78 6.07
C GLU A 42 -8.77 5.46 6.01
N ALA A 43 -8.04 6.08 5.08
CA ALA A 43 -6.61 5.88 4.87
C ALA A 43 -5.80 6.20 6.12
N SER A 44 -6.24 7.19 6.90
CA SER A 44 -5.63 7.64 8.16
C SER A 44 -5.69 6.65 9.34
N ILE A 45 -6.23 5.45 9.15
CA ILE A 45 -6.21 4.36 10.14
C ILE A 45 -5.72 3.02 9.55
N LYS A 46 -5.17 3.05 8.32
CA LYS A 46 -4.57 1.88 7.68
C LYS A 46 -3.08 1.80 8.00
N ASP A 47 -2.51 0.62 7.82
CA ASP A 47 -1.08 0.38 8.04
C ASP A 47 -0.24 1.26 7.08
N PHE A 48 -0.69 1.43 5.83
CA PHE A 48 -0.20 2.43 4.87
C PHE A 48 -1.39 3.11 4.17
N GLY A 49 -1.51 4.43 4.33
CA GLY A 49 -2.61 5.22 3.79
C GLY A 49 -2.12 6.21 2.73
N VAL A 50 -2.91 6.39 1.68
CA VAL A 50 -2.64 7.35 0.60
C VAL A 50 -3.83 8.29 0.50
N VAL A 51 -3.59 9.59 0.69
CA VAL A 51 -4.64 10.62 0.62
C VAL A 51 -4.29 11.58 -0.50
N ALA A 52 -5.16 11.66 -1.50
CA ALA A 52 -4.99 12.61 -2.58
C ALA A 52 -5.15 14.05 -2.09
N ILE A 53 -4.26 14.90 -2.57
CA ILE A 53 -4.25 16.35 -2.40
C ILE A 53 -4.12 17.00 -3.79
N GLU A 54 -4.34 18.30 -3.90
CA GLU A 54 -4.26 19.00 -5.20
C GLU A 54 -2.89 18.84 -5.86
N SER A 55 -1.82 18.79 -5.06
CA SER A 55 -0.44 18.65 -5.54
C SER A 55 0.06 17.20 -5.67
N GLY A 56 -0.81 16.19 -5.53
CA GLY A 56 -0.41 14.77 -5.59
C GLY A 56 -1.01 13.95 -4.44
N TRP A 57 -0.15 13.35 -3.63
CA TRP A 57 -0.53 12.37 -2.60
C TRP A 57 0.23 12.61 -1.29
N GLU A 58 -0.50 12.62 -0.17
CA GLU A 58 0.07 12.53 1.18
C GLU A 58 0.10 11.06 1.61
N LEU A 59 1.29 10.60 2.03
CA LEU A 59 1.53 9.23 2.47
C LEU A 59 1.49 9.16 3.98
N HIS A 60 0.79 8.16 4.49
CA HIS A 60 0.51 7.96 5.91
C HIS A 60 0.89 6.55 6.35
N VAL A 61 1.42 6.39 7.56
CA VAL A 61 1.90 5.09 8.06
C VAL A 61 1.51 4.81 9.52
N GLY A 62 1.47 3.53 9.89
CA GLY A 62 1.31 3.09 11.28
C GLY A 62 -0.12 3.21 11.83
N GLY A 63 -1.14 3.31 10.98
CA GLY A 63 -2.52 3.33 11.44
C GLY A 63 -3.00 1.96 11.93
N ASN A 64 -3.99 1.96 12.82
CA ASN A 64 -4.67 0.74 13.23
C ASN A 64 -6.14 1.02 13.54
N GLY A 65 -7.06 0.56 12.70
CA GLY A 65 -8.51 0.54 12.98
C GLY A 65 -8.99 -0.64 13.82
N GLY A 66 -8.12 -1.27 14.61
CA GLY A 66 -8.45 -2.43 15.45
C GLY A 66 -8.89 -2.04 16.85
N VAL A 67 -8.77 -2.98 17.80
CA VAL A 67 -9.18 -2.80 19.21
C VAL A 67 -8.58 -1.54 19.85
N LYS A 68 -7.27 -1.32 19.69
CA LYS A 68 -6.63 -0.03 20.03
C LYS A 68 -6.53 0.80 18.76
N VAL A 69 -7.43 1.77 18.62
CA VAL A 69 -7.40 2.68 17.47
C VAL A 69 -6.15 3.54 17.53
N ARG A 70 -5.42 3.62 16.41
CA ARG A 70 -4.26 4.51 16.23
C ARG A 70 -4.42 5.25 14.91
N ALA A 71 -4.37 6.57 14.95
CA ALA A 71 -4.25 7.39 13.74
C ALA A 71 -2.87 7.18 13.12
N THR A 72 -2.78 7.28 11.80
CA THR A 72 -1.50 7.28 11.10
C THR A 72 -0.68 8.53 11.39
N ASP A 73 0.62 8.44 11.18
CA ASP A 73 1.50 9.59 11.05
C ASP A 73 1.73 9.92 9.58
N VAL A 74 1.96 11.19 9.24
CA VAL A 74 2.36 11.61 7.89
C VAL A 74 3.81 11.21 7.67
N LEU A 75 4.07 10.44 6.61
CA LEU A 75 5.41 10.07 6.18
C LEU A 75 6.03 11.17 5.31
N CYS A 76 5.40 11.47 4.18
CA CYS A 76 5.81 12.50 3.22
C CYS A 76 4.71 12.79 2.20
N ARG A 77 5.00 13.64 1.21
CA ARG A 77 4.16 13.90 0.04
C ARG A 77 4.91 13.53 -1.23
N VAL A 78 4.19 13.03 -2.22
CA VAL A 78 4.69 12.63 -3.53
C VAL A 78 3.73 13.08 -4.62
N GLU A 79 4.18 13.15 -5.87
CA GLU A 79 3.37 13.69 -6.97
C GLU A 79 2.66 12.56 -7.75
N THR A 80 3.32 11.41 -7.89
CA THR A 80 2.91 10.36 -8.82
C THR A 80 2.56 9.04 -8.13
N ILE A 81 1.73 8.22 -8.79
CA ILE A 81 1.41 6.86 -8.30
C ILE A 81 2.66 5.97 -8.27
N ASP A 82 3.63 6.18 -9.17
CA ASP A 82 4.88 5.41 -9.16
C ASP A 82 5.72 5.72 -7.92
N GLU A 83 5.77 6.98 -7.48
CA GLU A 83 6.36 7.32 -6.20
C GLU A 83 5.57 6.71 -5.03
N VAL A 84 4.23 6.78 -5.03
CA VAL A 84 3.41 6.11 -4.01
C VAL A 84 3.80 4.63 -3.87
N LYS A 85 4.01 3.94 -5.00
CA LYS A 85 4.43 2.54 -5.06
C LYS A 85 5.84 2.33 -4.52
N GLU A 86 6.81 3.15 -4.93
CA GLU A 86 8.20 3.07 -4.44
C GLU A 86 8.27 3.22 -2.91
N TYR A 87 7.61 4.25 -2.37
CA TYR A 87 7.58 4.50 -0.93
C TYR A 87 6.84 3.42 -0.16
N CYS A 88 5.74 2.89 -0.71
CA CYS A 88 5.03 1.76 -0.13
C CYS A 88 5.91 0.50 -0.08
N ALA A 89 6.57 0.17 -1.19
CA ALA A 89 7.48 -0.97 -1.28
C ALA A 89 8.63 -0.85 -0.26
N ALA A 90 9.24 0.34 -0.16
CA ALA A 90 10.32 0.59 0.79
C ALA A 90 9.85 0.47 2.25
N PHE A 91 8.72 1.09 2.59
CA PHE A 91 8.12 1.01 3.93
C PHE A 91 7.79 -0.44 4.33
N LEU A 92 7.12 -1.18 3.42
CA LEU A 92 6.77 -2.57 3.67
C LEU A 92 8.01 -3.45 3.80
N GLN A 93 9.06 -3.22 3.02
CA GLN A 93 10.30 -3.98 3.16
C GLN A 93 10.98 -3.73 4.49
N LEU A 94 11.10 -2.48 4.91
CA LEU A 94 11.68 -2.12 6.20
C LEU A 94 10.91 -2.78 7.35
N TYR A 95 9.58 -2.71 7.29
CA TYR A 95 8.71 -3.41 8.24
C TYR A 95 8.90 -4.92 8.24
N ARG A 96 9.00 -5.55 7.06
CA ARG A 96 9.21 -7.01 6.93
C ARG A 96 10.54 -7.46 7.50
N GLU A 97 11.58 -6.63 7.40
CA GLU A 97 12.93 -6.93 7.88
C GLU A 97 13.08 -6.72 9.39
N GLU A 98 12.36 -5.75 9.98
CA GLU A 98 12.64 -5.28 11.35
C GLU A 98 11.50 -5.47 12.37
N ALA A 99 10.29 -5.78 11.93
CA ALA A 99 9.19 -6.06 12.85
C ALA A 99 9.30 -7.46 13.44
N ARG A 100 8.86 -7.57 14.69
CA ARG A 100 8.82 -8.83 15.42
C ARG A 100 7.67 -9.71 14.91
N TYR A 101 7.75 -11.01 15.18
CA TYR A 101 6.68 -11.94 14.85
C TYR A 101 5.33 -11.47 15.43
N LEU A 102 4.30 -11.40 14.57
CA LEU A 102 2.95 -10.91 14.89
C LEU A 102 2.86 -9.44 15.36
N GLU A 103 3.91 -8.65 15.17
CA GLU A 103 3.88 -7.20 15.44
C GLU A 103 3.14 -6.49 14.30
N ARG A 104 2.20 -5.60 14.62
CA ARG A 104 1.53 -4.72 13.63
C ARG A 104 2.40 -3.51 13.32
N THR A 105 2.17 -2.84 12.20
CA THR A 105 2.90 -1.60 11.84
C THR A 105 2.76 -0.49 12.90
N ALA A 106 1.57 -0.33 13.50
CA ALA A 106 1.31 0.63 14.58
C ALA A 106 2.26 0.48 15.79
N PRO A 107 2.29 -0.65 16.53
CA PRO A 107 3.23 -0.86 17.63
C PRO A 107 4.69 -0.92 17.16
N TRP A 108 4.96 -1.36 15.92
CA TRP A 108 6.29 -1.31 15.35
C TRP A 108 6.81 0.14 15.25
N ILE A 109 6.03 1.07 14.68
CA ILE A 109 6.38 2.49 14.61
C ILE A 109 6.46 3.10 16.02
N GLU A 110 5.56 2.74 16.94
CA GLU A 110 5.67 3.18 18.35
C GLU A 110 7.01 2.74 18.99
N ARG A 111 7.55 1.59 18.57
CA ARG A 111 8.81 1.03 19.08
C ARG A 111 10.05 1.63 18.43
N VAL A 112 10.10 1.73 17.10
CA VAL A 112 11.30 2.23 16.39
C VAL A 112 11.32 3.75 16.25
N GLY A 113 10.16 4.39 16.38
CA GLY A 113 9.98 5.83 16.17
C GLY A 113 9.73 6.17 14.70
N LEU A 114 8.84 7.14 14.46
CA LEU A 114 8.56 7.65 13.11
C LEU A 114 9.80 8.27 12.46
N SER A 115 10.65 8.95 13.24
CA SER A 115 11.88 9.57 12.74
C SER A 115 12.78 8.53 12.08
N TYR A 116 12.96 7.37 12.71
CA TYR A 116 13.76 6.29 12.16
C TYR A 116 13.22 5.80 10.80
N VAL A 117 11.91 5.61 10.69
CA VAL A 117 11.28 5.20 9.42
C VAL A 117 11.45 6.30 8.36
N ARG A 118 11.28 7.56 8.74
CA ARG A 118 11.44 8.71 7.85
C ARG A 118 12.88 8.84 7.35
N ASP A 119 13.87 8.67 8.21
CA ASP A 119 15.29 8.75 7.84
C ASP A 119 15.62 7.69 6.77
N ARG A 120 15.15 6.45 6.96
CA ARG A 120 15.43 5.32 6.05
C ARG A 120 14.64 5.35 4.74
N VAL A 121 13.41 5.89 4.75
CA VAL A 121 12.49 5.84 3.58
C VAL A 121 12.42 7.18 2.85
N VAL A 122 12.48 8.31 3.55
CA VAL A 122 12.27 9.65 2.96
C VAL A 122 13.61 10.35 2.75
N GLU A 123 14.39 10.48 3.83
CA GLU A 123 15.61 11.31 3.83
C GLU A 123 16.82 10.60 3.18
N ASP A 124 16.78 9.27 3.06
CA ASP A 124 17.76 8.46 2.31
C ASP A 124 17.15 7.85 1.03
N PRO A 125 17.28 8.51 -0.14
CA PRO A 125 16.80 7.98 -1.41
C PRO A 125 17.51 6.71 -1.87
N GLU A 126 18.77 6.49 -1.47
CA GLU A 126 19.52 5.29 -1.87
C GLU A 126 19.00 4.08 -1.12
N ASP A 127 18.81 4.19 0.19
CA ASP A 127 18.22 3.12 0.98
C ASP A 127 16.75 2.88 0.63
N ARG A 128 15.96 3.93 0.36
CA ARG A 128 14.59 3.77 -0.17
C ARG A 128 14.57 2.89 -1.42
N ARG A 129 15.43 3.20 -2.41
CA ARG A 129 15.52 2.41 -3.65
C ARG A 129 16.00 0.98 -3.38
N ALA A 130 16.95 0.80 -2.46
CA ALA A 130 17.43 -0.52 -2.08
C ALA A 130 16.34 -1.36 -1.41
N LEU A 131 15.57 -0.78 -0.49
CA LEU A 131 14.41 -1.40 0.17
C LEU A 131 13.33 -1.77 -0.85
N ALA A 132 12.94 -0.83 -1.72
CA ALA A 132 11.96 -1.10 -2.78
C ALA A 132 12.44 -2.20 -3.74
N GLY A 133 13.73 -2.20 -4.10
CA GLY A 133 14.33 -3.24 -4.94
C GLY A 133 14.24 -4.64 -4.30
N ARG A 134 14.55 -4.75 -2.99
CA ARG A 134 14.40 -6.01 -2.25
C ARG A 134 12.94 -6.45 -2.14
N PHE A 135 12.03 -5.50 -1.94
CA PHE A 135 10.59 -5.78 -1.96
C PHE A 135 10.18 -6.44 -3.27
N HIS A 136 10.47 -5.82 -4.41
CA HIS A 136 10.11 -6.34 -5.73
C HIS A 136 10.80 -7.66 -6.05
N ALA A 137 12.07 -7.83 -5.66
CA ALA A 137 12.76 -9.10 -5.82
C ALA A 137 12.04 -10.23 -5.09
N SER A 138 11.52 -9.98 -3.88
CA SER A 138 10.77 -10.98 -3.10
C SER A 138 9.39 -11.32 -3.67
N GLN A 139 8.78 -10.43 -4.49
CA GLN A 139 7.46 -10.69 -5.08
C GLN A 139 7.51 -11.67 -6.26
N LYS A 140 8.66 -11.78 -6.95
CA LYS A 140 8.80 -12.59 -8.18
C LYS A 140 8.40 -14.07 -8.00
N GLN A 141 8.62 -14.62 -6.80
CA GLN A 141 8.31 -16.02 -6.49
C GLN A 141 6.90 -16.20 -5.89
N ALA A 142 6.29 -15.12 -5.38
CA ALA A 142 5.04 -15.17 -4.64
C ALA A 142 3.80 -14.81 -5.49
N GLN A 143 4.00 -14.26 -6.69
CA GLN A 143 2.95 -13.67 -7.54
C GLN A 143 2.70 -14.47 -8.83
N GLU A 144 2.76 -15.80 -8.77
CA GLU A 144 2.16 -16.63 -9.81
C GLU A 144 0.65 -16.68 -9.60
N ASP A 145 -0.13 -16.08 -10.49
CA ASP A 145 -1.60 -16.09 -10.41
C ASP A 145 -2.14 -17.45 -10.93
N PRO A 146 -2.65 -18.32 -10.04
CA PRO A 146 -3.17 -19.62 -10.46
C PRO A 146 -4.41 -19.48 -11.36
N TRP A 147 -5.14 -18.38 -11.22
CA TRP A 147 -6.36 -18.10 -11.98
C TRP A 147 -6.07 -17.52 -13.36
N GLN A 148 -4.92 -16.86 -13.56
CA GLN A 148 -4.53 -16.37 -14.88
C GLN A 148 -4.27 -17.54 -15.85
N PHE A 149 -3.64 -18.60 -15.36
CA PHE A 149 -3.48 -19.83 -16.13
C PHE A 149 -4.83 -20.49 -16.41
N TYR A 150 -5.69 -20.61 -15.39
CA TYR A 150 -7.00 -21.24 -15.53
C TYR A 150 -7.91 -20.48 -16.50
N SER A 151 -8.04 -19.15 -16.35
CA SER A 151 -8.88 -18.30 -17.19
C SER A 151 -8.45 -18.29 -18.66
N LYS A 152 -7.13 -18.28 -18.94
CA LYS A 152 -6.62 -18.34 -20.32
C LYS A 152 -6.90 -19.69 -20.99
N ASN A 153 -6.81 -20.78 -20.23
CA ASN A 153 -6.94 -22.15 -20.76
C ASN A 153 -8.36 -22.73 -20.70
N HIS A 154 -9.30 -22.05 -20.03
CA HIS A 154 -10.69 -22.51 -19.88
C HIS A 154 -11.71 -21.43 -20.25
N GLN A 155 -11.43 -20.60 -21.25
CA GLN A 155 -12.38 -19.57 -21.74
C GLN A 155 -13.72 -20.17 -22.19
N ASP A 156 -13.70 -21.41 -22.67
CA ASP A 156 -14.86 -22.20 -23.08
C ASP A 156 -15.84 -22.49 -21.93
N LYS A 157 -15.39 -22.39 -20.67
CA LYS A 157 -16.23 -22.63 -19.48
C LYS A 157 -16.89 -21.37 -18.93
N PHE A 158 -16.67 -20.20 -19.53
CA PHE A 158 -17.25 -18.94 -19.09
C PHE A 158 -18.31 -18.46 -20.09
N GLU A 159 -19.58 -18.59 -19.75
CA GLU A 159 -20.66 -17.91 -20.46
C GLU A 159 -20.78 -16.47 -19.96
N PRO A 160 -20.58 -15.44 -20.82
CA PRO A 160 -20.79 -14.06 -20.42
C PRO A 160 -22.25 -13.84 -20.04
N LEU A 161 -22.48 -13.20 -18.89
CA LEU A 161 -23.82 -12.76 -18.52
C LEU A 161 -24.37 -11.84 -19.62
N LYS A 162 -25.58 -12.12 -20.08
CA LYS A 162 -26.30 -11.24 -21.01
C LYS A 162 -26.42 -9.88 -20.35
N ARG A 163 -25.88 -8.85 -21.00
CA ARG A 163 -26.07 -7.46 -20.56
C ARG A 163 -27.57 -7.18 -20.58
N ALA A 164 -28.15 -6.86 -19.42
CA ALA A 164 -29.51 -6.34 -19.37
C ALA A 164 -29.53 -5.02 -20.16
N GLY A 165 -30.40 -4.96 -21.17
CA GLY A 165 -30.59 -3.79 -22.03
C GLY A 165 -31.28 -2.64 -21.33
#